data_AF-A0A1Q7A158-F1
#
_entry.id   AF-A0A1Q7A158-F1
#
_cell.length_a   1.000
_cell.length_b   1.000
_cell.length_c   1.000
_cell.angle_alpha   90.00
_cell.angle_beta   90.00
_cell.angle_gamma   90.00
#
_symmetry.space_group_name_H-M   'P 1'
#
loop_
_entity.id
_entity.type
_entity.pdbx_description
1 polymer ?
#
loop_
_entity_poly.entity_id
_entity_poly.type
_entity_poly.pdbx_seq_one_letter_code
_entity_poly.pdbx_strand_id
1 'polypeptide(L)'
;MDSHGKATEIHPPYFLKTLDKRIDQLKAKRDRCKKQAKRMTRPDGSLFWLPSRRWRYLNARLQDVYRKRREQTKQFLYTVANRLYHDYDAVGIGDYVPHGGGITRKMRRSMNNQSLNRRLKQVLSWVALRSGKQVLEWAEGGSTRTCHDCGYVVEGGIPPEVREWDCPGPGCTRHPIRDENAARNGLRRTFKALELPCSGRREVSSRWTWRFNGLGFTLRGPLTDSATGISFQEIKSFP
;
A
#
# COMPACT_ATOMS: atom_id res chain seq x y z
N MET A 1 -0.16 -3.35 -13.83
CA MET A 1 -0.44 -3.87 -15.18
C MET A 1 -0.57 -2.67 -16.10
N ASP A 2 0.13 -2.66 -17.22
CA ASP A 2 0.09 -1.56 -18.19
C ASP A 2 -0.48 -2.00 -19.56
N SER A 3 -0.47 -1.08 -20.53
CA SER A 3 -0.85 -1.29 -21.92
C SER A 3 0.01 -2.29 -22.70
N HIS A 4 1.23 -2.56 -22.25
CA HIS A 4 2.23 -3.41 -22.92
C HIS A 4 2.33 -4.82 -22.31
N GLY A 5 1.51 -5.13 -21.30
CA GLY A 5 1.49 -6.43 -20.63
C GLY A 5 2.42 -6.51 -19.41
N LYS A 6 3.00 -5.41 -18.94
CA LYS A 6 3.91 -5.37 -17.80
C LYS A 6 3.15 -5.44 -16.48
N ALA A 7 3.26 -6.56 -15.77
CA ALA A 7 2.89 -6.65 -14.38
C ALA A 7 4.03 -6.08 -13.52
N THR A 8 3.73 -5.13 -12.63
CA THR A 8 4.71 -4.56 -11.71
C THR A 8 4.16 -4.62 -10.29
N GLU A 9 4.83 -5.35 -9.41
CA GLU A 9 4.52 -5.40 -7.99
C GLU A 9 5.31 -4.29 -7.25
N ILE A 10 4.60 -3.47 -6.48
CA ILE A 10 5.21 -2.41 -5.65
C ILE A 10 5.21 -2.87 -4.20
N HIS A 11 6.36 -3.32 -3.70
CA HIS A 11 6.43 -3.75 -2.30
C HIS A 11 6.39 -2.56 -1.32
N PRO A 12 5.75 -2.70 -0.15
CA PRO A 12 5.80 -1.68 0.90
C PRO A 12 7.22 -1.52 1.46
N PRO A 13 7.70 -0.29 1.73
CA PRO A 13 9.06 -0.08 2.22
C PRO A 13 9.34 -0.79 3.55
N TYR A 14 10.39 -1.62 3.58
CA TYR A 14 10.71 -2.50 4.70
C TYR A 14 10.87 -1.76 6.03
N PHE A 15 11.49 -0.57 6.00
CA PHE A 15 11.77 0.26 7.17
C PHE A 15 10.50 0.78 7.87
N LEU A 16 9.35 0.86 7.20
CA LEU A 16 8.09 1.33 7.83
C LEU A 16 7.69 0.39 8.97
N LYS A 17 7.87 -0.93 8.81
CA LYS A 17 7.62 -1.93 9.87
C LYS A 17 8.53 -1.70 11.09
N THR A 18 9.78 -1.30 10.86
CA THR A 18 10.76 -1.00 11.93
C THR A 18 10.41 0.30 12.68
N LEU A 19 10.02 1.34 11.96
CA LEU A 19 9.53 2.60 12.56
C LEU A 19 8.25 2.38 13.36
N ASP A 20 7.32 1.57 12.84
CA ASP A 20 6.08 1.17 13.54
C ASP A 20 6.37 0.44 14.86
N LYS A 21 7.27 -0.57 14.86
CA LYS A 21 7.74 -1.24 16.08
C LYS A 21 8.36 -0.23 17.08
N ARG A 22 9.13 0.74 16.60
CA ARG A 22 9.78 1.74 17.46
C ARG A 22 8.77 2.73 18.07
N ILE A 23 7.74 3.12 17.34
CA ILE A 23 6.61 3.92 17.85
C ILE A 23 5.92 3.18 19.00
N ASP A 24 5.62 1.89 18.83
CA ASP A 24 4.95 1.10 19.85
C ASP A 24 5.81 0.92 21.10
N GLN A 25 7.12 0.67 20.96
CA GLN A 25 8.07 0.65 22.08
C GLN A 25 8.13 1.98 22.83
N LEU A 26 8.18 3.12 22.13
CA LEU A 26 8.25 4.45 22.74
C LEU A 26 6.95 4.80 23.46
N LYS A 27 5.78 4.49 22.88
CA LYS A 27 4.48 4.57 23.56
C LYS A 27 4.46 3.74 24.84
N ALA A 28 4.77 2.44 24.75
CA ALA A 28 4.76 1.55 25.91
C ALA A 28 5.76 1.96 27.02
N LYS A 29 6.85 2.67 26.69
CA LYS A 29 7.74 3.28 27.69
C LYS A 29 7.17 4.58 28.26
N ARG A 30 6.59 5.46 27.43
CA ARG A 30 5.96 6.73 27.81
C ARG A 30 4.74 6.53 28.71
N ASP A 31 3.88 5.58 28.37
CA ASP A 31 2.59 5.36 29.05
C ASP A 31 2.76 4.73 30.45
N ARG A 32 3.93 4.14 30.71
CA ARG A 32 4.37 3.73 32.06
C ARG A 32 4.90 4.87 32.93
N CYS A 33 5.19 6.05 32.37
CA CYS A 33 5.70 7.20 33.12
C CYS A 33 4.58 7.97 33.86
N LYS A 34 3.83 7.27 34.73
CA LYS A 34 2.78 7.86 35.58
C LYS A 34 3.33 8.56 36.83
N LYS A 35 4.51 8.17 37.31
CA LYS A 35 5.16 8.77 38.50
C LYS A 35 5.61 10.20 38.23
N GLN A 36 5.59 11.05 39.27
CA GLN A 36 6.07 12.45 39.27
C GLN A 36 5.37 13.39 38.25
N ALA A 37 4.14 13.11 37.84
CA ALA A 37 3.28 14.14 37.24
C ALA A 37 2.81 15.10 38.36
N LYS A 38 2.85 16.41 38.10
CA LYS A 38 2.41 17.44 39.07
C LYS A 38 1.14 18.10 38.54
N ARG A 39 0.13 18.30 39.40
CA ARG A 39 -1.02 19.16 39.08
C ARG A 39 -0.59 20.62 39.28
N MET A 40 -0.93 21.48 38.32
CA MET A 40 -0.58 22.90 38.28
C MET A 40 -1.82 23.70 37.88
N THR A 41 -1.98 24.90 38.44
CA THR A 41 -3.04 25.85 38.05
C THR A 41 -2.48 26.83 37.02
N ARG A 42 -3.25 27.17 35.98
CA ARG A 42 -2.94 28.23 35.02
C ARG A 42 -3.37 29.61 35.58
N PRO A 43 -2.89 30.72 35.00
CA PRO A 43 -3.41 32.06 35.32
C PRO A 43 -4.94 32.14 35.21
N ASP A 44 -5.53 31.48 34.21
CA ASP A 44 -6.98 31.40 33.95
C ASP A 44 -7.75 30.51 34.96
N GLY A 45 -7.17 30.17 36.11
CA GLY A 45 -7.75 29.26 37.12
C GLY A 45 -7.85 27.77 36.72
N SER A 46 -7.68 27.44 35.43
CA SER A 46 -7.81 26.08 34.92
C SER A 46 -6.66 25.15 35.39
N LEU A 47 -7.02 23.93 35.79
CA LEU A 47 -6.07 22.91 36.26
C LEU A 47 -5.49 22.10 35.09
N PHE A 48 -4.17 21.90 35.08
CA PHE A 48 -3.51 20.98 34.15
C PHE A 48 -2.50 20.07 34.85
N TRP A 49 -2.19 18.93 34.22
CA TRP A 49 -1.13 18.04 34.68
C TRP A 49 0.16 18.30 33.91
N LEU A 50 1.20 18.74 34.63
CA LEU A 50 2.56 18.83 34.12
C LEU A 50 3.20 17.41 34.12
N PRO A 51 3.51 16.83 32.95
CA PRO A 51 4.12 15.50 32.88
C PRO A 51 5.58 15.49 33.34
N SER A 52 6.00 14.35 33.88
CA SER A 52 7.35 14.11 34.37
C SER A 52 8.42 14.35 33.29
N ARG A 53 9.65 14.70 33.70
CA ARG A 53 10.77 14.97 32.77
C ARG A 53 11.00 13.79 31.81
N ARG A 54 10.93 12.56 32.31
CA ARG A 54 11.06 11.31 31.53
C ARG A 54 9.92 11.12 30.52
N TRP A 55 8.68 11.46 30.89
CA TRP A 55 7.55 11.44 29.94
C TRP A 55 7.78 12.44 28.81
N ARG A 56 8.20 13.67 29.12
CA ARG A 56 8.48 14.72 28.12
C ARG A 56 9.57 14.30 27.13
N TYR A 57 10.68 13.76 27.62
CA TYR A 57 11.75 13.22 26.77
C TYR A 57 11.24 12.10 25.84
N LEU A 58 10.51 11.12 26.37
CA LEU A 58 9.96 10.03 25.57
C LEU A 58 8.91 10.50 24.56
N ASN A 59 8.10 11.50 24.91
CA ASN A 59 7.12 12.08 24.01
C ASN A 59 7.79 12.88 22.88
N ALA A 60 8.83 13.67 23.16
CA ALA A 60 9.62 14.35 22.13
C ALA A 60 10.25 13.32 21.16
N ARG A 61 10.85 12.24 21.69
CA ARG A 61 11.43 11.18 20.86
C ARG A 61 10.38 10.39 20.08
N LEU A 62 9.16 10.27 20.59
CA LEU A 62 8.03 9.70 19.86
C LEU A 62 7.61 10.60 18.69
N GLN A 63 7.57 11.92 18.87
CA GLN A 63 7.29 12.88 17.78
C GLN A 63 8.38 12.85 16.69
N ASP A 64 9.67 12.74 17.05
CA ASP A 64 10.75 12.54 16.07
C ASP A 64 10.50 11.33 15.15
N VAL A 65 10.14 10.18 15.74
CA VAL A 65 9.91 8.95 14.97
C VAL A 65 8.63 9.05 14.14
N TYR A 66 7.60 9.73 14.65
CA TYR A 66 6.42 10.06 13.87
C TYR A 66 6.73 10.96 12.66
N ARG A 67 7.53 12.02 12.83
CA ARG A 67 8.02 12.88 11.74
C ARG A 67 8.79 12.05 10.71
N LYS A 68 9.77 11.25 11.15
CA LYS A 68 10.54 10.36 10.25
C LYS A 68 9.63 9.42 9.46
N ARG A 69 8.65 8.79 10.10
CA ARG A 69 7.66 7.93 9.42
C ARG A 69 6.81 8.70 8.42
N ARG A 70 6.35 9.92 8.75
CA ARG A 70 5.57 10.78 7.84
C ARG A 70 6.37 11.11 6.59
N GLU A 71 7.58 11.64 6.74
CA GLU A 71 8.39 12.06 5.59
C GLU A 71 8.84 10.88 4.74
N GLN A 72 9.23 9.75 5.33
CA GLN A 72 9.56 8.54 4.58
C GLN A 72 8.35 7.92 3.85
N THR A 73 7.16 8.02 4.43
CA THR A 73 5.90 7.64 3.74
C THR A 73 5.63 8.59 2.58
N LYS A 74 5.78 9.90 2.80
CA LYS A 74 5.59 10.93 1.77
C LYS A 74 6.55 10.69 0.60
N GLN A 75 7.84 10.56 0.87
CA GLN A 75 8.86 10.31 -0.15
C GLN A 75 8.51 9.09 -0.99
N PHE A 76 8.25 7.94 -0.36
CA PHE A 76 7.83 6.72 -1.06
C PHE A 76 6.64 6.95 -2.01
N LEU A 77 5.55 7.56 -1.51
CA LEU A 77 4.35 7.81 -2.32
C LEU A 77 4.61 8.74 -3.51
N TYR A 78 5.41 9.80 -3.32
CA TYR A 78 5.79 10.70 -4.41
C TYR A 78 6.75 10.03 -5.40
N THR A 79 7.69 9.19 -4.95
CA THR A 79 8.56 8.40 -5.85
C THR A 79 7.74 7.41 -6.67
N VAL A 80 6.74 6.72 -6.08
CA VAL A 80 5.78 5.88 -6.82
C VAL A 80 5.03 6.70 -7.87
N ALA A 81 4.37 7.79 -7.46
CA ALA A 81 3.52 8.57 -8.35
C ALA A 81 4.32 9.24 -9.50
N ASN A 82 5.48 9.82 -9.20
CA ASN A 82 6.37 10.43 -10.21
C ASN A 82 7.02 9.40 -11.16
N ARG A 83 6.96 8.10 -10.85
CA ARG A 83 7.45 7.01 -11.73
C ARG A 83 6.32 6.29 -12.48
N LEU A 84 5.07 6.39 -12.01
CA LEU A 84 3.88 5.96 -12.76
C LEU A 84 3.47 7.01 -13.79
N TYR A 85 3.36 8.27 -13.38
CA TYR A 85 3.63 9.38 -14.28
C TYR A 85 5.14 9.40 -14.59
N HIS A 86 5.63 10.21 -15.53
CA HIS A 86 6.75 9.79 -16.39
C HIS A 86 6.31 8.62 -17.29
N ASP A 87 6.40 7.36 -16.84
CA ASP A 87 6.22 6.15 -17.69
C ASP A 87 4.87 6.05 -18.41
N TYR A 88 3.78 6.55 -17.81
CA TYR A 88 2.42 6.50 -18.36
C TYR A 88 1.72 7.86 -18.33
N ASP A 89 0.75 8.07 -19.23
CA ASP A 89 -0.05 9.30 -19.34
C ASP A 89 -1.38 9.25 -18.56
N ALA A 90 -1.87 8.05 -18.28
CA ALA A 90 -3.06 7.82 -17.47
C ALA A 90 -2.81 6.68 -16.46
N VAL A 91 -3.27 6.86 -15.22
CA VAL A 91 -3.14 5.85 -14.15
C VAL A 91 -4.52 5.58 -13.53
N GLY A 92 -4.98 4.34 -13.66
CA GLY A 92 -6.20 3.86 -12.99
C GLY A 92 -5.90 3.22 -11.64
N ILE A 93 -6.67 3.57 -10.61
CA ILE A 93 -6.55 3.05 -9.24
C ILE A 93 -7.90 2.55 -8.70
N GLY A 94 -7.88 1.37 -8.09
CA GLY A 94 -9.06 0.80 -7.43
C GLY A 94 -9.44 1.57 -6.16
N ASP A 95 -10.74 1.76 -5.95
CA ASP A 95 -11.28 2.13 -4.65
C ASP A 95 -11.75 0.88 -3.89
N TYR A 96 -10.86 0.34 -3.07
CA TYR A 96 -11.22 -0.65 -2.06
C TYR A 96 -11.59 0.05 -0.75
N VAL A 97 -12.89 0.16 -0.49
CA VAL A 97 -13.46 0.61 0.79
C VAL A 97 -13.84 -0.62 1.63
N PRO A 98 -13.07 -0.98 2.67
CA PRO A 98 -13.40 -2.12 3.51
C PRO A 98 -14.47 -1.72 4.53
N HIS A 99 -15.56 -2.46 4.60
CA HIS A 99 -16.55 -2.30 5.66
C HIS A 99 -15.88 -2.46 7.03
N GLY A 100 -16.19 -1.56 7.99
CA GLY A 100 -15.35 -1.26 9.16
C GLY A 100 -15.21 -2.34 10.25
N GLY A 101 -15.61 -3.58 10.01
CA GLY A 101 -15.68 -4.69 10.97
C GLY A 101 -14.34 -5.33 11.37
N GLY A 102 -13.30 -4.53 11.62
CA GLY A 102 -11.97 -5.03 11.97
C GLY A 102 -11.92 -5.71 13.35
N ILE A 103 -12.12 -7.02 13.42
CA ILE A 103 -12.22 -7.76 14.69
C ILE A 103 -10.94 -7.61 15.53
N THR A 104 -9.78 -8.00 14.99
CA THR A 104 -8.50 -7.96 15.72
C THR A 104 -7.74 -6.64 15.60
N ARG A 105 -6.87 -6.33 16.56
CA ARG A 105 -5.96 -5.16 16.50
C ARG A 105 -5.00 -5.22 15.30
N LYS A 106 -4.57 -6.41 14.88
CA LYS A 106 -3.76 -6.62 13.65
C LYS A 106 -4.58 -6.24 12.41
N MET A 107 -5.81 -6.74 12.31
CA MET A 107 -6.73 -6.41 11.22
C MET A 107 -7.01 -4.90 11.17
N ARG A 108 -7.36 -4.26 12.31
CA ARG A 108 -7.52 -2.78 12.39
C ARG A 108 -6.27 -2.00 12.01
N ARG A 109 -5.06 -2.51 12.30
CA ARG A 109 -3.80 -1.87 11.86
C ARG A 109 -3.57 -2.03 10.36
N SER A 110 -3.93 -3.18 9.78
CA SER A 110 -3.92 -3.41 8.33
C SER A 110 -4.99 -2.57 7.62
N MET A 111 -6.16 -2.39 8.22
CA MET A 111 -7.19 -1.46 7.75
C MET A 111 -6.73 0.00 7.89
N ASN A 112 -5.97 0.37 8.92
CA ASN A 112 -5.29 1.69 8.96
C ASN A 112 -4.24 1.85 7.85
N ASN A 113 -3.84 0.79 7.14
CA ASN A 113 -3.05 0.87 5.92
C ASN A 113 -3.87 1.41 4.72
N GLN A 114 -5.21 1.51 4.82
CA GLN A 114 -6.05 2.36 3.96
C GLN A 114 -5.55 3.82 3.95
N SER A 115 -4.88 4.28 5.02
CA SER A 115 -4.24 5.60 5.03
C SER A 115 -3.11 5.71 4.01
N LEU A 116 -2.47 4.61 3.59
CA LEU A 116 -1.53 4.62 2.48
C LEU A 116 -2.26 4.66 1.13
N ASN A 117 -3.28 3.83 0.90
CA ASN A 117 -4.04 3.85 -0.36
C ASN A 117 -4.72 5.20 -0.59
N ARG A 118 -5.39 5.76 0.43
CA ARG A 118 -6.00 7.11 0.36
C ARG A 118 -4.97 8.21 0.10
N ARG A 119 -3.79 8.14 0.73
CA ARG A 119 -2.70 9.10 0.44
C ARG A 119 -2.09 8.89 -0.93
N LEU A 120 -2.00 7.66 -1.42
CA LEU A 120 -1.52 7.35 -2.77
C LEU A 120 -2.45 7.96 -3.80
N LYS A 121 -3.78 7.81 -3.65
CA LYS A 121 -4.79 8.50 -4.47
C LYS A 121 -4.56 10.01 -4.51
N GLN A 122 -4.51 10.65 -3.33
CA GLN A 122 -4.27 12.09 -3.22
C GLN A 122 -2.95 12.54 -3.89
N VAL A 123 -1.87 11.76 -3.75
CA VAL A 123 -0.58 12.06 -4.38
C VAL A 123 -0.63 11.81 -5.89
N LEU A 124 -1.30 10.75 -6.35
CA LEU A 124 -1.52 10.49 -7.78
C LEU A 124 -2.31 11.64 -8.42
N SER A 125 -3.42 12.06 -7.84
CA SER A 125 -4.21 13.20 -8.34
C SER A 125 -3.38 14.49 -8.41
N TRP A 126 -2.56 14.77 -7.40
CA TRP A 126 -1.69 15.95 -7.40
C TRP A 126 -0.59 15.88 -8.45
N VAL A 127 0.08 14.73 -8.62
CA VAL A 127 1.13 14.57 -9.64
C VAL A 127 0.52 14.58 -11.04
N ALA A 128 -0.63 13.94 -11.24
CA ALA A 128 -1.39 13.96 -12.49
C ALA A 128 -1.70 15.40 -12.93
N LEU A 129 -2.33 16.19 -12.04
CA LEU A 129 -2.65 17.60 -12.27
C LEU A 129 -1.40 18.44 -12.59
N ARG A 130 -0.31 18.25 -11.82
CA ARG A 130 0.96 18.96 -12.04
C ARG A 130 1.61 18.61 -13.38
N SER A 131 1.44 17.39 -13.86
CA SER A 131 2.05 16.87 -15.10
C SER A 131 1.14 16.95 -16.33
N GLY A 132 -0.09 17.48 -16.21
CA GLY A 132 -1.07 17.47 -17.31
C GLY A 132 -1.55 16.07 -17.71
N LYS A 133 -1.47 15.11 -16.79
CA LYS A 133 -1.75 13.68 -17.00
C LYS A 133 -3.03 13.27 -16.27
N GLN A 134 -3.57 12.09 -16.60
CA GLN A 134 -4.89 11.65 -16.13
C GLN A 134 -4.80 10.67 -14.95
N VAL A 135 -5.74 10.79 -13.99
CA VAL A 135 -5.96 9.82 -12.90
C VAL A 135 -7.41 9.35 -12.95
N LEU A 136 -7.65 8.05 -12.76
CA LEU A 136 -8.98 7.47 -12.78
C LEU A 136 -9.21 6.57 -11.58
N GLU A 137 -10.30 6.80 -10.85
CA GLU A 137 -10.73 5.93 -9.76
C GLU A 137 -11.86 5.02 -10.23
N TRP A 138 -11.79 3.73 -9.90
CA TRP A 138 -12.82 2.75 -10.25
C TRP A 138 -13.17 1.88 -9.03
N ALA A 139 -14.46 1.57 -8.84
CA ALA A 139 -14.92 0.79 -7.70
C ALA A 139 -14.30 -0.61 -7.69
N GLU A 140 -13.50 -0.96 -6.67
CA GLU A 140 -12.70 -2.20 -6.70
C GLU A 140 -13.53 -3.49 -6.48
N GLY A 141 -14.81 -3.31 -6.14
CA GLY A 141 -15.79 -4.39 -5.92
C GLY A 141 -15.75 -5.48 -6.99
N GLY A 142 -15.62 -6.72 -6.51
CA GLY A 142 -15.60 -7.94 -7.33
C GLY A 142 -14.30 -8.21 -8.11
N SER A 143 -13.38 -7.24 -8.24
CA SER A 143 -12.23 -7.33 -9.16
C SER A 143 -11.31 -8.54 -8.94
N THR A 144 -11.21 -9.04 -7.70
CA THR A 144 -10.42 -10.23 -7.34
C THR A 144 -11.13 -11.56 -7.61
N ARG A 145 -12.47 -11.59 -7.64
CA ARG A 145 -13.30 -12.81 -7.84
C ARG A 145 -13.90 -12.94 -9.23
N THR A 146 -13.83 -11.90 -10.05
CA THR A 146 -14.21 -11.93 -11.47
C THR A 146 -13.00 -12.36 -12.28
N CYS A 147 -13.09 -13.44 -13.05
CA CYS A 147 -12.03 -13.85 -13.97
C CYS A 147 -11.79 -12.75 -15.02
N HIS A 148 -10.54 -12.28 -15.13
CA HIS A 148 -10.13 -11.26 -16.12
C HIS A 148 -10.31 -11.70 -17.58
N ASP A 149 -10.57 -13.00 -17.82
CA ASP A 149 -10.69 -13.61 -19.14
C ASP A 149 -12.14 -13.98 -19.48
N CYS A 150 -12.69 -15.09 -19.00
CA CYS A 150 -14.10 -15.41 -19.30
C CYS A 150 -15.13 -14.46 -18.66
N GLY A 151 -14.74 -13.64 -17.66
CA GLY A 151 -15.66 -12.74 -16.96
C GLY A 151 -16.53 -13.41 -15.88
N TYR A 152 -16.39 -14.73 -15.69
CA TYR A 152 -17.11 -15.47 -14.65
C TYR A 152 -16.82 -14.90 -13.25
N VAL A 153 -17.85 -14.80 -12.42
CA VAL A 153 -17.76 -14.26 -11.06
C VAL A 153 -17.91 -15.41 -10.07
N VAL A 154 -16.87 -15.67 -9.26
CA VAL A 154 -16.93 -16.72 -8.25
C VAL A 154 -17.94 -16.36 -7.16
N GLU A 155 -19.01 -17.14 -7.06
CA GLU A 155 -20.02 -17.05 -6.00
C GLU A 155 -19.40 -17.37 -4.63
N GLY A 156 -19.95 -16.79 -3.56
CA GLY A 156 -19.30 -16.77 -2.23
C GLY A 156 -18.05 -15.88 -2.14
N GLY A 157 -17.36 -15.64 -3.26
CA GLY A 157 -16.11 -14.89 -3.33
C GLY A 157 -14.87 -15.73 -3.01
N ILE A 158 -13.69 -15.10 -3.09
CA ILE A 158 -12.40 -15.76 -2.91
C ILE A 158 -11.77 -15.30 -1.58
N PRO A 159 -11.48 -16.21 -0.63
CA PRO A 159 -10.87 -15.88 0.66
C PRO A 159 -9.57 -15.07 0.52
N PRO A 160 -9.27 -14.12 1.43
CA PRO A 160 -8.05 -13.30 1.35
C PRO A 160 -6.74 -14.06 1.25
N GLU A 161 -6.69 -15.27 1.82
CA GLU A 161 -5.55 -16.17 1.91
C GLU A 161 -5.26 -16.88 0.59
N VAL A 162 -6.28 -17.09 -0.26
CA VAL A 162 -6.14 -17.71 -1.57
C VAL A 162 -5.52 -16.68 -2.52
N ARG A 163 -4.31 -16.98 -3.00
CA ARG A 163 -3.52 -16.08 -3.85
C ARG A 163 -3.65 -16.39 -5.34
N GLU A 164 -3.96 -17.63 -5.67
CA GLU A 164 -4.07 -18.19 -7.02
C GLU A 164 -5.21 -19.20 -6.99
N TRP A 165 -5.91 -19.39 -8.12
CA TRP A 165 -7.12 -20.21 -8.21
C TRP A 165 -7.34 -20.65 -9.66
N ASP A 166 -8.04 -21.76 -9.87
CA ASP A 166 -8.52 -22.16 -11.20
C ASP A 166 -9.92 -21.62 -11.46
N CYS A 167 -10.15 -21.10 -12.65
CA CYS A 167 -11.44 -20.52 -13.01
C CYS A 167 -12.51 -21.62 -13.19
N PRO A 168 -13.60 -21.65 -12.39
CA PRO A 168 -14.67 -22.63 -12.56
C PRO A 168 -15.71 -22.21 -13.62
N GLY A 169 -15.44 -21.13 -14.37
CA GLY A 169 -16.31 -20.67 -15.44
C GLY A 169 -16.30 -21.65 -16.63
N PRO A 170 -17.46 -21.94 -17.25
CA PRO A 170 -17.56 -22.95 -18.30
C PRO A 170 -16.63 -22.63 -19.48
N GLY A 171 -15.83 -23.62 -19.87
CA GLY A 171 -14.85 -23.50 -20.96
C GLY A 171 -13.61 -22.64 -20.65
N CYS A 172 -13.42 -22.17 -19.42
CA CYS A 172 -12.24 -21.37 -19.04
C CYS A 172 -11.18 -22.24 -18.34
N THR A 173 -9.99 -22.32 -18.92
CA THR A 173 -8.83 -23.05 -18.37
C THR A 173 -7.82 -22.14 -17.67
N ARG A 174 -8.22 -20.90 -17.33
CA ARG A 174 -7.31 -19.90 -16.78
C ARG A 174 -7.09 -20.10 -15.28
N HIS A 175 -5.82 -20.01 -14.89
CA HIS A 175 -5.36 -19.95 -13.49
C HIS A 175 -4.94 -18.50 -13.13
N PRO A 176 -5.80 -17.65 -12.54
CA PRO A 176 -5.46 -16.25 -12.28
C PRO A 176 -4.77 -16.03 -10.93
N ILE A 177 -3.59 -15.42 -10.95
CA ILE A 177 -2.99 -14.81 -9.75
C ILE A 177 -3.89 -13.64 -9.31
N ARG A 178 -4.36 -13.65 -8.05
CA ARG A 178 -5.47 -12.81 -7.57
C ARG A 178 -5.25 -11.30 -7.75
N ASP A 179 -4.06 -10.81 -7.45
CA ASP A 179 -3.73 -9.38 -7.58
C ASP A 179 -3.48 -8.98 -9.04
N GLU A 180 -2.89 -9.86 -9.85
CA GLU A 180 -2.75 -9.63 -11.30
C GLU A 180 -4.12 -9.62 -12.00
N ASN A 181 -5.02 -10.51 -11.58
CA ASN A 181 -6.40 -10.59 -12.05
C ASN A 181 -7.17 -9.30 -11.73
N ALA A 182 -7.08 -8.82 -10.49
CA ALA A 182 -7.66 -7.53 -10.09
C ALA A 182 -7.07 -6.35 -10.88
N ALA A 183 -5.74 -6.33 -11.08
CA ALA A 183 -5.07 -5.29 -11.87
C ALA A 183 -5.47 -5.32 -13.36
N ARG A 184 -5.68 -6.50 -13.96
CA ARG A 184 -6.16 -6.64 -15.36
C ARG A 184 -7.63 -6.21 -15.50
N ASN A 185 -8.48 -6.57 -14.54
CA ASN A 185 -9.85 -6.05 -14.46
C ASN A 185 -9.89 -4.52 -14.30
N GLY A 186 -9.01 -3.97 -13.46
CA GLY A 186 -8.82 -2.53 -13.29
C GLY A 186 -8.39 -1.82 -14.56
N LEU A 187 -7.38 -2.36 -15.26
CA LEU A 187 -6.91 -1.84 -16.54
C LEU A 187 -8.02 -1.79 -17.59
N ARG A 188 -8.82 -2.87 -17.72
CA ARG A 188 -9.98 -2.91 -18.63
C ARG A 188 -11.02 -1.83 -18.30
N ARG A 189 -11.27 -1.57 -17.01
CA ARG A 189 -12.18 -0.50 -16.55
C ARG A 189 -11.61 0.90 -16.86
N THR A 190 -10.30 1.08 -16.67
CA THR A 190 -9.57 2.32 -16.98
C THR A 190 -9.62 2.63 -18.46
N PHE A 191 -9.34 1.64 -19.32
CA PHE A 191 -9.44 1.76 -20.76
C PHE A 191 -10.87 2.09 -21.24
N LYS A 192 -11.89 1.44 -20.67
CA LYS A 192 -13.29 1.78 -20.97
C LYS A 192 -13.63 3.23 -20.59
N ALA A 193 -13.12 3.73 -19.47
CA ALA A 193 -13.36 5.09 -19.01
C ALA A 193 -12.61 6.17 -19.80
N LEU A 194 -11.53 5.80 -20.51
CA LEU A 194 -10.77 6.68 -21.41
C LEU A 194 -11.20 6.55 -22.89
N GLU A 195 -12.17 5.70 -23.19
CA GLU A 195 -12.66 5.41 -24.55
C GLU A 195 -11.55 5.04 -25.56
N LEU A 196 -10.44 4.46 -25.07
CA LEU A 196 -9.27 4.19 -25.91
C LEU A 196 -9.56 3.09 -26.95
N PRO A 197 -9.44 3.37 -28.26
CA PRO A 197 -9.64 2.36 -29.28
C PRO A 197 -8.54 1.28 -29.21
N CYS A 198 -8.87 0.06 -29.63
CA CYS A 198 -7.95 -1.08 -29.71
C CYS A 198 -7.25 -1.47 -28.39
N SER A 199 -7.73 -0.99 -27.24
CA SER A 199 -7.21 -1.26 -25.90
C SER A 199 -7.70 -2.62 -25.35
N GLY A 200 -7.58 -3.68 -26.16
CA GLY A 200 -8.09 -5.02 -25.86
C GLY A 200 -7.45 -5.68 -24.63
N ARG A 201 -7.90 -6.89 -24.30
CA ARG A 201 -7.31 -7.66 -23.19
C ARG A 201 -5.82 -7.87 -23.46
N ARG A 202 -4.98 -7.52 -22.49
CA ARG A 202 -3.53 -7.78 -22.53
C ARG A 202 -3.19 -8.97 -21.64
N GLU A 203 -2.34 -9.84 -22.14
CA GLU A 203 -1.65 -10.89 -21.38
C GLU A 203 -0.46 -10.29 -20.60
N VAL A 204 0.03 -11.01 -19.59
CA VAL A 204 1.22 -10.60 -18.83
C VAL A 204 2.46 -11.03 -19.61
N SER A 205 3.14 -10.08 -20.23
CA SER A 205 4.36 -10.29 -21.03
C SER A 205 5.63 -10.26 -20.19
N SER A 206 5.63 -9.52 -19.09
CA SER A 206 6.76 -9.45 -18.16
C SER A 206 6.33 -9.11 -16.74
N ARG A 207 7.06 -9.65 -15.75
CA ARG A 207 6.87 -9.37 -14.32
C ARG A 207 8.05 -8.58 -13.77
N TRP A 208 7.75 -7.53 -13.02
CA TRP A 208 8.74 -6.62 -12.44
C TRP A 208 8.42 -6.35 -10.97
N THR A 209 9.45 -6.05 -10.18
CA THR A 209 9.28 -5.71 -8.77
C THR A 209 9.98 -4.39 -8.45
N TRP A 210 9.24 -3.46 -7.84
CA TRP A 210 9.77 -2.19 -7.34
C TRP A 210 10.01 -2.27 -5.83
N ARG A 211 11.25 -2.05 -5.42
CA ARG A 211 11.65 -2.00 -4.00
C ARG A 211 12.20 -0.62 -3.68
N PHE A 212 11.51 0.11 -2.81
CA PHE A 212 11.96 1.44 -2.37
C PHE A 212 12.97 1.32 -1.21
N ASN A 213 14.16 1.92 -1.39
CA ASN A 213 15.26 1.84 -0.42
C ASN A 213 15.40 3.07 0.50
N GLY A 214 14.58 4.11 0.30
CA GLY A 214 14.66 5.38 1.04
C GLY A 214 15.14 6.56 0.17
N LEU A 215 15.92 6.29 -0.88
CA LEU A 215 16.43 7.27 -1.84
C LEU A 215 15.78 7.14 -3.22
N GLY A 216 15.43 5.92 -3.63
CA GLY A 216 14.77 5.64 -4.90
C GLY A 216 14.27 4.20 -5.01
N PHE A 217 13.94 3.77 -6.22
CA PHE A 217 13.64 2.37 -6.51
C PHE A 217 14.90 1.60 -6.89
N THR A 218 15.06 0.42 -6.32
CA THR A 218 15.83 -0.65 -6.97
C THR A 218 14.87 -1.45 -7.84
N LEU A 219 15.15 -1.45 -9.15
CA LEU A 219 14.51 -2.31 -10.13
C LEU A 219 15.19 -3.68 -10.06
N ARG A 220 14.42 -4.75 -9.89
CA ARG A 220 14.84 -6.10 -10.31
C ARG A 220 14.08 -6.47 -11.57
N GLY A 221 14.81 -6.94 -12.57
CA GLY A 221 14.28 -7.43 -13.84
C GLY A 221 13.47 -8.72 -13.67
N PRO A 222 13.00 -9.32 -14.77
CA PRO A 222 12.11 -10.45 -14.72
C PRO A 222 12.72 -11.64 -13.99
N LEU A 223 11.94 -12.20 -13.07
CA LEU A 223 12.15 -13.57 -12.60
C LEU A 223 11.80 -14.49 -13.77
N THR A 224 12.81 -14.95 -14.50
CA THR A 224 12.67 -16.09 -15.41
C THR A 224 12.38 -17.34 -14.57
N ASP A 225 11.41 -18.15 -14.99
CA ASP A 225 10.93 -19.29 -14.22
C ASP A 225 12.03 -20.31 -13.92
N SER A 226 12.42 -20.45 -12.64
CA SER A 226 12.96 -21.65 -11.98
C SER A 226 13.63 -21.31 -10.63
N ALA A 227 12.83 -21.15 -9.58
CA ALA A 227 13.33 -21.24 -8.20
C ALA A 227 12.20 -21.58 -7.21
N THR A 228 11.79 -22.84 -7.20
CA THR A 228 11.16 -23.44 -6.03
C THR A 228 12.06 -23.24 -4.81
N GLY A 229 11.58 -22.46 -3.83
CA GLY A 229 12.09 -22.42 -2.46
C GLY A 229 13.56 -22.07 -2.23
N ILE A 230 13.89 -20.77 -2.11
CA ILE A 230 15.01 -20.33 -1.27
C ILE A 230 14.53 -19.30 -0.25
N SER A 231 14.34 -19.76 0.99
CA SER A 231 14.34 -18.91 2.18
C SER A 231 15.77 -18.70 2.67
N PHE A 232 16.29 -17.48 2.62
CA PHE A 232 17.45 -17.05 3.43
C PHE A 232 17.33 -15.53 3.64
N GLN A 233 16.96 -15.05 4.84
CA GLN A 233 17.81 -14.83 6.01
C GLN A 233 18.97 -13.83 5.80
N GLU A 234 18.97 -12.83 6.69
CA GLU A 234 20.09 -11.97 7.10
C GLU A 234 20.99 -11.32 6.04
N ILE A 235 20.72 -10.04 5.75
CA ILE A 235 21.81 -9.08 5.52
C ILE A 235 21.99 -8.30 6.82
N LYS A 236 23.17 -8.52 7.43
CA LYS A 236 23.56 -8.01 8.74
C LYS A 236 23.73 -6.50 8.75
N SER A 237 23.51 -5.90 9.91
CA SER A 237 23.88 -4.52 10.22
C SER A 237 25.41 -4.40 10.31
N PHE A 238 26.00 -3.40 9.66
CA PHE A 238 27.40 -3.00 9.82
C PHE A 238 27.56 -1.52 9.39
N PRO A 239 28.52 -0.78 9.97
CA PRO A 239 28.68 -0.54 11.41
C PRO A 239 27.94 0.73 11.86
#